data_AF-A0AA96SXK7-F1
#
_entry.id   AF-A0AA96SXK7-F1
#
_cell.length_a   1.000
_cell.length_b   1.000
_cell.length_c   1.000
_cell.angle_alpha   90.00
_cell.angle_beta   90.00
_cell.angle_gamma   90.00
#
_symmetry.space_group_name_H-M   'P 1'
#
loop_
_entity.id
_entity.type
_entity.pdbx_description
1 polymer ?
#
loop_
_entity_poly.entity_id
_entity_poly.type
_entity_poly.pdbx_seq_one_letter_code
_entity_poly.pdbx_strand_id
1 'polypeptide(L)'
;MITASTVTEIHTACSAGFIPVNVDLPCAIAAHRQHPGIMTLRTIIMAAPATVEEERQRLDYLAGLPEEAWIRDEGWWKYRDAVLDGFRRVIAWRSICA
;
A
#
# COMPACT_ATOMS: atom_id res chain seq x y z
N MET A 1 7.90 7.11 -15.90
CA MET A 1 7.14 6.60 -14.74
C MET A 1 7.45 5.11 -14.66
N ILE A 2 8.11 4.63 -13.60
CA ILE A 2 8.52 3.23 -13.51
C ILE A 2 7.30 2.42 -13.07
N THR A 3 6.67 1.71 -13.99
CA THR A 3 5.68 0.67 -13.72
C THR A 3 6.41 -0.60 -13.32
N ALA A 4 6.91 -0.65 -12.08
CA ALA A 4 7.40 -1.91 -11.52
C ALA A 4 6.23 -2.90 -11.52
N SER A 5 6.35 -3.98 -12.28
CA SER A 5 5.25 -4.90 -12.57
C SER A 5 5.43 -6.24 -11.84
N THR A 6 6.62 -6.49 -11.28
CA THR A 6 6.94 -7.72 -10.56
C THR A 6 7.40 -7.48 -9.12
N VAL A 7 7.27 -8.51 -8.28
CA VAL A 7 7.76 -8.49 -6.89
C VAL A 7 9.25 -8.14 -6.82
N THR A 8 10.06 -8.73 -7.72
CA THR A 8 11.50 -8.49 -7.78
C THR A 8 11.84 -7.04 -8.09
N GLU A 9 11.15 -6.40 -9.03
CA GLU A 9 11.36 -4.99 -9.37
C GLU A 9 10.97 -4.08 -8.20
N ILE A 10 9.85 -4.37 -7.52
CA ILE A 10 9.41 -3.62 -6.35
C ILE A 10 10.47 -3.70 -5.25
N HIS A 11 10.92 -4.92 -4.93
CA HIS A 11 11.96 -5.12 -3.92
C HIS A 11 13.25 -4.40 -4.28
N THR A 12 13.70 -4.50 -5.55
CA THR A 12 14.93 -3.87 -6.02
C THR A 12 14.89 -2.35 -5.86
N ALA A 13 13.77 -1.72 -6.25
CA ALA A 13 13.57 -0.29 -6.08
C ALA A 13 13.52 0.12 -4.59
N CYS A 14 12.80 -0.65 -3.76
CA CYS A 14 12.71 -0.41 -2.32
C CYS A 14 14.07 -0.50 -1.62
N SER A 15 14.89 -1.51 -1.98
CA SER A 15 16.25 -1.70 -1.46
C SER A 15 17.20 -0.59 -1.90
N ALA A 16 16.94 0.05 -3.05
CA ALA A 16 17.64 1.24 -3.52
C ALA A 16 17.10 2.55 -2.91
N GLY A 17 16.13 2.49 -1.99
CA GLY A 17 15.56 3.66 -1.30
C GLY A 17 14.46 4.38 -2.08
N PHE A 18 13.97 3.81 -3.18
CA PHE A 18 12.86 4.36 -3.96
C PHE A 18 11.53 3.72 -3.58
N ILE A 19 10.43 4.46 -3.72
CA ILE A 19 9.07 3.95 -3.54
C ILE A 19 8.42 3.87 -4.92
N PRO A 20 8.27 2.67 -5.49
CA PRO A 20 7.46 2.48 -6.68
C PRO A 20 6.03 2.97 -6.46
N VAL A 21 5.51 3.72 -7.43
CA VAL A 21 4.13 4.21 -7.47
C VAL A 21 3.42 3.61 -8.68
N ASN A 22 2.09 3.54 -8.65
CA ASN A 22 1.28 2.96 -9.75
C ASN A 22 1.64 1.51 -10.10
N VAL A 23 2.04 0.74 -9.09
CA VAL A 23 2.27 -0.69 -9.23
C VAL A 23 0.96 -1.46 -9.06
N ASP A 24 0.95 -2.68 -9.62
CA ASP A 24 -0.12 -3.63 -9.39
C ASP A 24 -0.23 -4.01 -7.90
N LEU A 25 -1.44 -3.96 -7.35
CA LEU A 25 -1.66 -4.14 -5.91
C LEU A 25 -1.28 -5.56 -5.43
N PRO A 26 -1.68 -6.65 -6.09
CA PRO A 26 -1.19 -8.00 -5.78
C PRO A 26 0.33 -8.09 -5.71
N CYS A 27 1.05 -7.49 -6.66
CA CYS A 27 2.52 -7.45 -6.65
C CYS A 27 3.07 -6.66 -5.46
N ALA A 28 2.48 -5.50 -5.13
CA ALA A 28 2.89 -4.71 -3.96
C ALA A 28 2.69 -5.47 -2.64
N ILE A 29 1.54 -6.12 -2.48
CA ILE A 29 1.22 -6.95 -1.30
C ILE A 29 2.18 -8.12 -1.20
N ALA A 30 2.44 -8.82 -2.30
CA ALA A 30 3.38 -9.94 -2.33
C ALA A 30 4.80 -9.50 -1.97
N ALA A 31 5.25 -8.34 -2.47
CA ALA A 31 6.55 -7.78 -2.14
C ALA A 31 6.68 -7.42 -0.64
N HIS A 32 5.66 -6.78 -0.05
CA HIS A 32 5.66 -6.49 1.38
C HIS A 32 5.61 -7.76 2.24
N ARG A 33 4.88 -8.81 1.83
CA ARG A 33 4.87 -10.10 2.55
C ARG A 33 6.24 -10.78 2.55
N GLN A 34 6.95 -10.75 1.42
CA GLN A 34 8.28 -11.37 1.31
C GLN A 34 9.35 -10.54 2.03
N HIS A 35 9.22 -9.21 1.96
CA HIS A 35 10.18 -8.27 2.54
C HIS A 35 9.45 -7.15 3.29
N PRO A 36 8.97 -7.41 4.52
CA PRO A 36 8.26 -6.40 5.31
C PRO A 36 9.18 -5.24 5.64
N GLY A 37 8.74 -4.02 5.34
CA GLY A 37 9.52 -2.83 5.56
C GLY A 37 8.76 -1.58 5.14
N ILE A 38 9.20 -0.43 5.64
CA ILE A 38 8.47 0.82 5.42
C ILE A 38 8.35 1.20 3.93
N MET A 39 9.36 0.88 3.12
CA MET A 39 9.32 1.20 1.68
C MET A 39 8.30 0.32 0.95
N THR A 40 8.31 -0.99 1.18
CA THR A 40 7.34 -1.92 0.59
C THR A 40 5.92 -1.67 1.12
N LEU A 41 5.76 -1.23 2.37
CA LEU A 41 4.47 -0.77 2.91
C LEU A 41 3.95 0.46 2.16
N ARG A 42 4.81 1.47 1.96
CA ARG A 42 4.46 2.68 1.22
C ARG A 42 4.12 2.38 -0.24
N THR A 43 4.75 1.38 -0.84
CA THR A 43 4.38 0.91 -2.18
C THR A 43 2.94 0.39 -2.24
N ILE A 44 2.46 -0.32 -1.21
CA ILE A 44 1.03 -0.73 -1.14
C ILE A 44 0.11 0.49 -1.03
N ILE A 45 0.47 1.45 -0.17
CA ILE A 45 -0.29 2.70 0.01
C ILE A 45 -0.39 3.46 -1.32
N MET A 46 0.69 3.49 -2.09
CA MET A 46 0.81 4.20 -3.38
C MET A 46 0.48 3.33 -4.61
N ALA A 47 0.00 2.11 -4.41
CA ALA A 47 -0.47 1.27 -5.51
C ALA A 47 -1.65 1.94 -6.21
N ALA A 48 -1.92 1.55 -7.46
CA ALA A 48 -3.03 2.08 -8.25
C ALA A 48 -4.11 1.01 -8.51
N PRO A 49 -4.98 0.73 -7.53
CA PRO A 49 -6.13 -0.17 -7.73
C PRO A 49 -7.01 0.26 -8.91
N ALA A 50 -7.14 -0.63 -9.90
CA ALA A 50 -8.01 -0.44 -11.05
C ALA A 50 -9.49 -0.55 -10.66
N THR A 51 -9.81 -1.33 -9.63
CA THR A 51 -11.20 -1.61 -9.21
C THR A 51 -11.49 -1.24 -7.75
N VAL A 52 -12.77 -1.11 -7.41
CA VAL A 52 -13.21 -0.94 -6.01
C VAL A 52 -12.89 -2.19 -5.18
N GLU A 53 -12.86 -3.36 -5.79
CA GLU A 53 -12.53 -4.59 -5.07
C GLU A 53 -11.06 -4.64 -4.67
N GLU A 54 -10.16 -4.19 -5.56
CA GLU A 54 -8.75 -4.02 -5.20
C GLU A 54 -8.57 -2.92 -4.13
N GLU A 55 -9.38 -1.86 -4.14
CA GLU A 55 -9.37 -0.89 -3.04
C GLU A 55 -9.72 -1.53 -1.69
N ARG A 56 -10.74 -2.41 -1.66
CA ARG A 56 -11.10 -3.18 -0.46
C ARG A 56 -9.96 -4.10 -0.04
N GLN A 57 -9.38 -4.84 -0.99
CA GLN A 57 -8.22 -5.70 -0.71
C GLN A 57 -7.05 -4.93 -0.12
N ARG A 58 -6.77 -3.71 -0.63
CA ARG A 58 -5.74 -2.82 -0.09
C ARG A 58 -6.06 -2.42 1.35
N LEU A 59 -7.30 -1.97 1.61
CA LEU A 59 -7.72 -1.58 2.95
C LEU A 59 -7.64 -2.75 3.94
N ASP A 60 -8.15 -3.92 3.57
CA ASP A 60 -8.15 -5.11 4.42
C ASP A 60 -6.73 -5.56 4.77
N TYR A 61 -5.83 -5.56 3.78
CA TYR A 61 -4.43 -5.88 3.99
C TYR A 61 -3.79 -4.92 4.99
N LEU A 62 -3.92 -3.61 4.76
CA LEU A 62 -3.32 -2.57 5.60
C LEU A 62 -3.91 -2.53 7.01
N ALA A 63 -5.22 -2.71 7.15
CA ALA A 63 -5.90 -2.73 8.45
C ALA A 63 -5.53 -3.97 9.28
N GLY A 64 -5.23 -5.09 8.62
CA GLY A 64 -4.80 -6.34 9.25
C GLY A 64 -3.31 -6.40 9.63
N LEU A 65 -2.50 -5.39 9.28
CA LEU A 65 -1.10 -5.34 9.69
C LEU A 65 -0.96 -5.04 11.19
N PRO A 66 0.02 -5.67 11.86
CA PRO A 66 0.32 -5.37 13.25
C PRO A 66 0.84 -3.94 13.39
N GLU A 67 0.74 -3.37 14.59
CA GLU A 67 1.13 -1.98 14.87
C GLU A 67 2.57 -1.69 14.46
N GLU A 68 3.48 -2.62 14.74
CA GLU A 68 4.92 -2.55 14.46
C GLU A 68 5.24 -2.37 12.98
N ALA A 69 4.35 -2.78 12.07
CA ALA A 69 4.52 -2.57 10.64
C ALA A 69 4.44 -1.08 10.27
N TRP A 70 3.74 -0.27 11.07
CA TRP A 70 3.53 1.15 10.84
C TRP A 70 4.49 2.04 11.63
N ILE A 71 5.12 1.49 12.67
CA ILE A 71 6.01 2.25 13.57
C ILE A 71 7.23 2.70 12.78
N ARG A 72 7.44 4.02 12.78
CA ARG A 72 8.68 4.62 12.26
C ARG A 72 9.20 5.68 13.20
N ASP A 73 8.32 6.57 13.65
CA ASP A 73 8.60 7.72 14.51
C ASP A 73 7.37 8.04 15.38
N GLU A 74 7.47 9.03 16.28
CA GLU A 74 6.32 9.52 17.06
C GLU A 74 5.14 9.94 16.16
N GLY A 75 3.92 9.58 16.57
CA GLY A 75 2.70 9.93 15.84
C GLY A 75 2.33 9.00 14.68
N TRP A 76 3.02 7.87 14.51
CA TRP A 76 2.74 6.88 13.47
C TRP A 76 1.28 6.37 13.48
N TRP A 77 0.63 6.30 14.65
CA TRP A 77 -0.77 5.88 14.78
C TRP A 77 -1.73 6.85 14.07
N LYS A 78 -1.48 8.16 14.18
CA LYS A 78 -2.28 9.19 13.46
C LYS A 78 -2.12 9.02 11.95
N TYR A 79 -0.92 8.68 11.50
CA TYR A 79 -0.65 8.42 10.09
C TYR A 79 -1.39 7.17 9.59
N ARG A 80 -1.29 6.05 10.32
CA ARG A 80 -2.04 4.82 10.03
C ARG A 80 -3.53 5.11 9.91
N ASP A 81 -4.13 5.71 10.92
CA ASP A 81 -5.59 5.92 10.97
C ASP A 81 -6.04 6.87 9.86
N ALA A 82 -5.28 7.94 9.59
CA ALA A 82 -5.57 8.85 8.48
C ALA A 82 -5.50 8.15 7.11
N VAL A 83 -4.53 7.25 6.91
CA VAL A 83 -4.40 6.46 5.68
C VAL A 83 -5.59 5.51 5.51
N LEU A 84 -5.95 4.76 6.56
CA LEU A 84 -7.08 3.82 6.51
C LEU A 84 -8.41 4.56 6.27
N ASP A 85 -8.63 5.69 6.93
CA ASP A 85 -9.81 6.54 6.71
C ASP A 85 -9.85 7.16 5.32
N GLY A 86 -8.69 7.47 4.74
CA GLY A 86 -8.58 7.89 3.34
C GLY A 86 -9.11 6.82 2.40
N PHE A 87 -8.66 5.57 2.55
CA PHE A 87 -9.11 4.47 1.69
C PHE A 87 -10.58 4.12 1.89
N ARG A 88 -11.11 4.16 3.12
CA ARG A 88 -12.56 4.02 3.37
C ARG A 88 -13.38 5.05 2.57
N ARG A 89 -12.92 6.29 2.54
CA ARG A 89 -13.56 7.37 1.75
C ARG A 89 -13.45 7.15 0.25
N VAL A 90 -12.29 6.69 -0.24
CA VAL A 90 -12.10 6.33 -1.66
C VAL A 90 -13.06 5.21 -2.07
N ILE A 91 -13.18 4.14 -1.28
CA ILE A 91 -14.11 3.04 -1.54
C ILE A 91 -15.55 3.55 -1.57
N ALA A 92 -15.96 4.36 -0.59
CA ALA A 92 -17.31 4.92 -0.54
C ALA A 92 -17.60 5.78 -1.78
N TRP A 93 -16.68 6.67 -2.16
CA TRP A 93 -16.80 7.51 -3.35
C TRP A 93 -16.92 6.68 -4.63
N ARG A 94 -15.98 5.76 -4.86
CA ARG A 94 -15.96 4.92 -6.06
C ARG A 94 -17.16 3.99 -6.15
N SER A 95 -17.75 3.58 -5.02
CA SER A 95 -18.97 2.75 -5.01
C SER A 95 -20.23 3.52 -5.44
N ILE A 96 -20.22 4.85 -5.38
CA ILE A 96 -21.33 5.71 -5.83
C ILE A 96 -21.15 6.08 -7.31
N CYS A 97 -19.92 6.28 -7.75
CA CYS A 97 -19.60 6.75 -9.11
C CYS A 97 -19.31 5.63 -10.13
N ALA A 98 -19.37 4.35 -9.73
CA ALA A 98 -19.12 3.19 -10.58
C ALA A 98 -20.34 2.81 -11.44
#